data_AF-A0A1M7YUC1-F1
#
_entry.id   AF-A0A1M7YUC1-F1
#
_cell.length_a   1.000
_cell.length_b   1.000
_cell.length_c   1.000
_cell.angle_alpha   90.00
_cell.angle_beta   90.00
_cell.angle_gamma   90.00
#
_symmetry.space_group_name_H-M   'P 1'
#
loop_
_entity.id
_entity.type
_entity.pdbx_description
1 polymer ?
#
loop_
_entity_poly.entity_id
_entity_poly.type
_entity_poly.pdbx_seq_one_letter_code
_entity_poly.pdbx_strand_id
1 'polypeptide(L)'
;MIGIISAALNLVKLTGLDETIGHWLGGEKGEEVASKVVDMAQSLTGGDSPVSALNSLKNNPELLLKFKRQLNDHITELKRLENEERANARAMQIAALANQDKFSKRFIYLFAIVWSVFSFGYIAAITFLDIPPASTRFADTELGFLLGTAMAGIFSFFYGSSENEGVTRRTQQQLDIHQQIQK
;
A
#
# COMPACT_ATOMS: atom_id res chain seq x y z
N MET A 1 -0.31 4.16 -28.33
CA MET A 1 -0.77 2.87 -27.76
C MET A 1 -1.55 3.22 -26.50
N ILE A 2 -2.86 2.96 -26.44
CA ILE A 2 -3.65 3.23 -25.23
C ILE A 2 -3.35 2.08 -24.26
N GLY A 3 -2.91 2.38 -23.04
CA GLY A 3 -2.70 1.37 -22.01
C GLY A 3 -4.00 0.64 -21.68
N ILE A 4 -3.94 -0.65 -21.37
CA ILE A 4 -5.12 -1.50 -21.15
C ILE A 4 -6.05 -0.96 -20.05
N ILE A 5 -5.47 -0.36 -19.00
CA ILE A 5 -6.20 0.32 -17.91
C ILE A 5 -7.00 1.51 -18.44
N SER A 6 -6.41 2.34 -19.30
CA SER A 6 -7.12 3.48 -19.91
C SER A 6 -8.23 3.03 -20.85
N ALA A 7 -8.03 1.92 -21.59
CA ALA A 7 -9.05 1.33 -22.43
C ALA A 7 -10.23 0.78 -21.60
N ALA A 8 -9.93 0.03 -20.54
CA ALA A 8 -10.91 -0.46 -19.58
C ALA A 8 -11.69 0.68 -18.92
N LEU A 9 -11.01 1.74 -18.49
CA LEU A 9 -11.68 2.90 -17.87
C LEU A 9 -12.69 3.56 -18.81
N ASN A 10 -12.36 3.69 -20.10
CA ASN A 10 -13.29 4.26 -21.08
C ASN A 10 -14.52 3.36 -21.31
N LEU A 11 -14.35 2.04 -21.31
CA LEU A 11 -15.46 1.08 -21.42
C LEU A 11 -16.37 1.15 -20.20
N VAL A 12 -15.79 1.19 -19.01
CA VAL A 12 -16.53 1.26 -17.75
C VAL A 12 -17.30 2.58 -17.63
N LYS A 13 -16.72 3.71 -18.05
CA LYS A 13 -17.40 5.01 -18.07
C LYS A 13 -18.70 5.00 -18.87
N LEU A 14 -18.81 4.18 -19.93
CA LEU A 14 -20.08 4.03 -20.66
C LEU A 14 -21.19 3.39 -19.82
N THR A 15 -20.84 2.60 -18.81
CA THR A 15 -21.80 1.90 -17.96
C THR A 15 -22.19 2.72 -16.72
N GLY A 16 -21.42 3.75 -16.37
CA GLY A 16 -21.53 4.54 -15.15
C GLY A 16 -21.08 3.79 -13.88
N LEU A 17 -20.19 2.80 -14.01
CA LEU A 17 -19.67 1.98 -12.91
C LEU A 17 -18.21 2.32 -12.56
N ASP A 18 -17.70 3.44 -13.06
CA ASP A 18 -16.29 3.86 -12.96
C ASP A 18 -15.87 4.17 -11.52
N GLU A 19 -16.74 4.79 -10.73
CA GLU A 19 -16.48 5.00 -9.29
C GLU A 19 -16.40 3.67 -8.53
N THR A 20 -17.25 2.70 -8.92
CA THR A 20 -17.31 1.42 -8.21
C THR A 20 -16.06 0.59 -8.48
N ILE A 21 -15.63 0.50 -9.74
CA ILE A 21 -14.48 -0.34 -10.13
C ILE A 21 -13.14 0.39 -10.11
N GLY A 22 -13.13 1.71 -9.95
CA GLY A 22 -11.95 2.56 -10.12
C GLY A 22 -10.79 2.20 -9.20
N HIS A 23 -11.05 1.85 -7.94
CA HIS A 23 -10.00 1.46 -7.01
C HIS A 23 -9.36 0.10 -7.34
N TRP A 24 -10.11 -0.86 -7.91
CA TRP A 24 -9.52 -2.11 -8.40
C TRP A 24 -8.68 -1.86 -9.65
N LEU A 25 -9.11 -0.99 -10.57
CA LEU A 25 -8.33 -0.62 -11.77
C LEU A 25 -7.04 0.16 -11.45
N GLY A 26 -7.03 0.93 -10.36
CA GLY A 26 -5.85 1.69 -9.91
C GLY A 26 -4.98 0.95 -8.89
N GLY A 27 -5.37 -0.25 -8.46
CA GLY A 27 -4.67 -1.05 -7.45
C GLY A 27 -3.63 -1.98 -8.03
N GLU A 28 -3.02 -2.80 -7.16
CA GLU A 28 -1.99 -3.79 -7.52
C GLU A 28 -2.45 -4.79 -8.59
N LYS A 29 -3.73 -5.21 -8.53
CA LYS A 29 -4.38 -6.09 -9.52
C LYS A 29 -5.02 -5.32 -10.70
N GLY A 30 -4.69 -4.05 -10.88
CA GLY A 30 -5.37 -3.15 -11.82
C GLY A 30 -5.24 -3.54 -13.29
N GLU A 31 -4.09 -4.06 -13.70
CA GLU A 31 -3.88 -4.54 -15.06
C GLU A 31 -4.70 -5.81 -15.37
N GLU A 32 -4.79 -6.73 -14.41
CA GLU A 32 -5.62 -7.94 -14.55
C GLU A 32 -7.11 -7.59 -14.65
N VAL A 33 -7.60 -6.73 -13.76
CA VAL A 33 -8.99 -6.26 -13.77
C VAL A 33 -9.28 -5.52 -15.08
N ALA A 34 -8.36 -4.67 -15.54
CA ALA A 34 -8.49 -3.96 -16.81
C ALA A 34 -8.55 -4.93 -18.01
N SER A 35 -7.69 -5.96 -18.02
CA SER A 35 -7.72 -7.01 -19.05
C SER A 35 -9.07 -7.70 -19.08
N LYS A 36 -9.59 -8.13 -17.92
CA LYS A 36 -10.91 -8.77 -17.84
C LYS A 36 -12.04 -7.89 -18.34
N VAL A 37 -12.03 -6.60 -18.00
CA VAL A 37 -13.02 -5.63 -18.50
C VAL A 37 -12.98 -5.50 -20.01
N VAL A 38 -11.77 -5.44 -20.59
CA VAL A 38 -11.57 -5.40 -22.03
C VAL A 38 -12.04 -6.70 -22.69
N ASP A 39 -11.66 -7.86 -22.14
CA ASP A 39 -12.05 -9.19 -22.64
C ASP A 39 -13.57 -9.36 -22.64
N MET A 40 -14.27 -8.90 -21.59
CA MET A 40 -15.73 -8.93 -21.52
C MET A 40 -16.36 -8.08 -22.63
N ALA A 41 -15.83 -6.87 -22.87
CA ALA A 41 -16.33 -6.00 -23.93
C ALA A 41 -16.07 -6.58 -25.33
N GLN A 42 -14.90 -7.15 -25.58
CA GLN A 42 -14.54 -7.79 -26.85
C GLN A 42 -15.38 -9.05 -27.10
N SER A 43 -15.56 -9.90 -26.09
CA SER A 43 -16.36 -11.12 -26.19
C SER A 43 -17.82 -10.85 -26.54
N LEU A 44 -18.40 -9.75 -26.03
CA LEU A 44 -19.79 -9.36 -26.32
C LEU A 44 -19.96 -8.68 -27.68
N THR A 45 -18.94 -7.98 -28.15
CA THR A 45 -19.01 -7.17 -29.38
C THR A 45 -18.42 -7.86 -30.60
N GLY A 46 -17.63 -8.91 -30.41
CA GLY A 46 -16.85 -9.56 -31.46
C GLY A 46 -15.70 -8.69 -32.02
N GLY A 47 -15.35 -7.60 -31.35
CA GLY A 47 -14.34 -6.65 -31.82
C GLY A 47 -12.92 -7.03 -31.42
N ASP A 48 -11.99 -7.02 -32.37
CA ASP A 48 -10.58 -7.36 -32.15
C ASP A 48 -9.79 -6.32 -31.34
N SER A 49 -10.38 -5.16 -31.06
CA SER A 49 -9.72 -4.10 -30.29
C SER A 49 -10.66 -3.44 -29.26
N PRO A 50 -10.11 -2.90 -28.16
CA PRO A 50 -10.90 -2.20 -27.15
C PRO A 50 -11.66 -0.99 -27.73
N VAL A 51 -11.08 -0.32 -28.73
CA VAL A 51 -11.70 0.83 -29.41
C VAL A 51 -12.88 0.39 -30.27
N SER A 52 -12.76 -0.73 -30.99
CA SER A 52 -13.87 -1.30 -31.74
C SER A 52 -15.02 -1.71 -30.82
N ALA A 53 -14.70 -2.41 -29.72
CA ALA A 53 -15.69 -2.79 -28.70
C ALA A 53 -16.40 -1.57 -28.10
N LEU A 54 -15.66 -0.50 -27.80
CA LEU A 54 -16.23 0.75 -27.27
C LEU A 54 -17.25 1.37 -28.25
N ASN A 55 -16.93 1.42 -29.54
CA ASN A 55 -17.83 1.97 -30.55
C ASN A 55 -19.08 1.10 -30.73
N SER A 56 -18.92 -0.23 -30.73
CA SER A 56 -20.05 -1.17 -30.80
C SER A 56 -20.98 -1.05 -29.59
N LEU A 57 -20.44 -0.82 -28.40
CA LEU A 57 -21.24 -0.60 -27.18
C LEU A 57 -21.97 0.74 -27.18
N LYS A 58 -21.35 1.82 -27.70
CA LYS A 58 -22.01 3.13 -27.84
C LYS A 58 -23.21 3.09 -28.78
N ASN A 59 -23.10 2.33 -29.87
CA ASN A 59 -24.10 2.31 -30.93
C ASN A 59 -25.21 1.26 -30.70
N ASN A 60 -25.04 0.34 -29.74
CA ASN A 60 -25.99 -0.73 -29.46
C ASN A 60 -26.41 -0.74 -27.97
N PRO A 61 -27.55 -0.11 -27.62
CA PRO A 61 -28.05 -0.04 -26.25
C PRO A 61 -28.24 -1.41 -25.57
N GLU A 62 -28.62 -2.44 -26.34
CA GLU A 62 -28.76 -3.80 -25.81
C GLU A 62 -27.43 -4.44 -25.42
N LEU A 63 -26.38 -4.26 -26.23
CA LEU A 63 -25.04 -4.77 -25.91
C LEU A 63 -24.47 -4.02 -24.70
N LEU A 64 -24.71 -2.71 -24.60
CA LEU A 64 -24.33 -1.93 -23.43
C LEU A 64 -24.99 -2.44 -22.15
N LEU A 65 -26.28 -2.79 -22.21
CA LEU A 65 -26.98 -3.34 -21.05
C LEU A 65 -26.43 -4.72 -20.64
N LYS A 66 -26.14 -5.60 -21.61
CA LYS A 66 -25.52 -6.91 -21.34
C LYS A 66 -24.13 -6.74 -20.72
N PHE A 67 -23.31 -5.86 -21.29
CA PHE A 67 -21.99 -5.54 -20.75
C PHE A 67 -22.07 -4.98 -19.34
N LYS A 68 -22.99 -4.03 -19.09
CA LYS A 68 -23.21 -3.46 -17.75
C LYS A 68 -23.59 -4.53 -16.72
N ARG A 69 -24.45 -5.50 -17.09
CA ARG A 69 -24.81 -6.62 -16.20
C ARG A 69 -23.61 -7.50 -15.89
N GLN A 70 -22.90 -7.96 -16.92
CA GLN A 70 -21.73 -8.82 -16.75
C GLN A 70 -20.63 -8.14 -15.93
N LEU A 71 -20.40 -6.85 -16.17
CA LEU A 71 -19.46 -6.04 -15.41
C LEU A 71 -19.89 -5.92 -13.94
N ASN A 72 -21.17 -5.72 -13.67
CA ASN A 72 -21.70 -5.62 -12.31
C ASN A 72 -21.60 -6.96 -11.55
N ASP A 73 -21.83 -8.08 -12.23
CA ASP A 73 -21.63 -9.42 -11.66
C ASP A 73 -20.17 -9.64 -11.29
N HIS A 74 -19.24 -9.23 -12.18
CA HIS A 74 -17.81 -9.29 -11.92
C HIS A 74 -17.40 -8.39 -10.74
N ILE A 75 -17.93 -7.17 -10.65
CA ILE A 75 -17.71 -6.27 -9.51
C ILE A 75 -18.19 -6.91 -8.20
N THR A 76 -19.32 -7.61 -8.23
CA THR A 76 -19.87 -8.29 -7.06
C THR A 76 -18.94 -9.42 -6.61
N GLU A 77 -18.36 -10.15 -7.56
CA GLU A 77 -17.36 -11.18 -7.28
C GLU A 77 -16.07 -10.60 -6.69
N LEU A 78 -15.56 -9.49 -7.24
CA LEU A 78 -14.40 -8.80 -6.67
C LEU A 78 -14.65 -8.36 -5.22
N LYS A 79 -15.84 -7.82 -4.92
CA LYS A 79 -16.25 -7.46 -3.55
C LYS A 79 -16.30 -8.68 -2.63
N ARG A 80 -16.79 -9.83 -3.12
CA ARG A 80 -16.83 -11.08 -2.35
C ARG A 80 -15.42 -11.53 -2.00
N LEU A 81 -14.53 -11.60 -2.98
CA LEU A 81 -13.13 -11.99 -2.79
C LEU A 81 -12.41 -11.07 -1.80
N GLU A 82 -12.59 -9.75 -1.93
CA GLU A 82 -11.98 -8.79 -1.00
C GLU A 82 -12.52 -8.94 0.44
N ASN A 83 -13.82 -9.20 0.59
CA ASN A 83 -14.40 -9.46 1.91
C ASN A 83 -13.86 -10.77 2.52
N GLU A 84 -13.65 -11.80 1.70
CA GLU A 84 -13.05 -13.07 2.11
C GLU A 84 -11.59 -12.91 2.50
N GLU A 85 -10.79 -12.16 1.73
CA GLU A 85 -9.41 -11.82 2.09
C GLU A 85 -9.36 -11.07 3.43
N ARG A 86 -10.26 -10.09 3.65
CA ARG A 86 -10.39 -9.39 4.93
C ARG A 86 -10.81 -10.31 6.08
N ALA A 87 -11.75 -11.23 5.84
CA ALA A 87 -12.19 -12.19 6.84
C ALA A 87 -11.06 -13.16 7.21
N ASN A 88 -10.29 -13.64 6.22
CA ASN A 88 -9.12 -14.48 6.43
C ASN A 88 -8.03 -13.73 7.21
N ALA A 89 -7.72 -12.48 6.83
CA ALA A 89 -6.78 -11.65 7.57
C ALA A 89 -7.19 -11.48 9.05
N ARG A 90 -8.49 -11.27 9.32
CA ARG A 90 -9.02 -11.25 10.70
C ARG A 90 -8.88 -12.60 11.39
N ALA A 91 -9.20 -13.70 10.70
CA ALA A 91 -9.05 -15.05 11.25
C ALA A 91 -7.58 -15.36 11.60
N MET A 92 -6.64 -14.95 10.76
CA MET A 92 -5.20 -15.06 11.02
C MET A 92 -4.80 -14.24 12.26
N GLN A 93 -5.31 -13.02 12.41
CA GLN A 93 -5.06 -12.22 13.62
C GLN A 93 -5.66 -12.87 14.87
N ILE A 94 -6.88 -13.41 14.79
CA ILE A 94 -7.52 -14.14 15.89
C ILE A 94 -6.70 -15.37 16.25
N ALA A 95 -6.24 -16.15 15.27
CA ALA A 95 -5.38 -17.32 15.48
C ALA A 95 -4.03 -16.93 16.10
N ALA A 96 -3.41 -15.84 15.64
CA ALA A 96 -2.18 -15.31 16.22
C ALA A 96 -2.37 -14.86 17.69
N LEU A 97 -3.52 -14.24 18.00
CA LEU A 97 -3.84 -13.80 19.35
C LEU A 97 -4.15 -14.99 20.29
N ALA A 98 -4.85 -15.99 19.76
CA ALA A 98 -5.16 -17.25 20.42
C ALA A 98 -3.92 -18.12 20.65
N ASN A 99 -2.84 -17.90 19.91
CA ASN A 99 -1.57 -18.56 20.14
C ASN A 99 -1.07 -18.18 21.55
N GLN A 100 -1.21 -19.12 22.49
CA GLN A 100 -0.91 -18.92 23.92
C GLN A 100 0.56 -19.17 24.26
N ASP A 101 1.45 -19.18 23.26
CA ASP A 101 2.87 -19.31 23.53
C ASP A 101 3.36 -18.11 24.37
N LYS A 102 3.54 -18.38 25.66
CA LYS A 102 4.01 -17.41 26.65
C LYS A 102 5.42 -16.94 26.29
N PHE A 103 6.20 -17.75 25.58
CA PHE A 103 7.55 -17.40 25.17
C PHE A 103 7.53 -16.27 24.12
N SER A 104 6.79 -16.41 23.01
CA SER A 104 6.72 -15.36 21.97
C SER A 104 6.17 -14.04 22.51
N LYS A 105 5.16 -14.08 23.39
CA LYS A 105 4.59 -12.87 24.02
C LYS A 105 5.57 -12.21 24.99
N ARG A 106 6.42 -12.99 25.66
CA ARG A 106 7.43 -12.49 26.62
C ARG A 106 8.76 -12.19 25.98
N PHE A 107 9.02 -12.65 24.75
CA PHE A 107 10.28 -12.46 24.06
C PHE A 107 10.63 -10.98 23.93
N ILE A 108 9.65 -10.13 23.58
CA ILE A 108 9.91 -8.68 23.46
C ILE A 108 10.30 -8.04 24.79
N TYR A 109 9.68 -8.47 25.89
CA TYR A 109 10.01 -8.00 27.24
C TYR A 109 11.36 -8.56 27.70
N LEU A 110 11.66 -9.83 27.41
CA LEU A 110 12.94 -10.44 27.72
C LEU A 110 14.07 -9.76 26.94
N PHE A 111 13.87 -9.52 25.64
CA PHE A 111 14.78 -8.80 24.77
C PHE A 111 15.01 -7.38 25.31
N ALA A 112 13.94 -6.65 25.64
CA ALA A 112 14.04 -5.31 26.22
C ALA A 112 14.79 -5.31 27.56
N ILE A 113 14.54 -6.29 28.45
CA ILE A 113 15.24 -6.41 29.74
C ILE A 113 16.72 -6.73 29.52
N VAL A 114 17.06 -7.71 28.69
CA VAL A 114 18.44 -8.11 28.41
C VAL A 114 19.22 -6.92 27.83
N TRP A 115 18.64 -6.21 26.86
CA TRP A 115 19.29 -5.03 26.28
C TRP A 115 19.36 -3.85 27.23
N SER A 116 18.35 -3.65 28.07
CA SER A 116 18.39 -2.60 29.09
C SER A 116 19.48 -2.90 30.11
N VAL A 117 19.55 -4.11 30.65
CA VAL A 117 20.58 -4.52 31.62
C VAL A 117 21.97 -4.46 30.98
N PHE A 118 22.12 -4.90 29.74
CA PHE A 118 23.38 -4.76 28.99
C PHE A 118 23.79 -3.29 28.84
N SER A 119 22.86 -2.41 28.43
CA SER A 119 23.12 -0.98 28.24
C SER A 119 23.47 -0.28 29.56
N PHE A 120 22.68 -0.48 30.62
CA PHE A 120 22.98 0.04 31.95
C PHE A 120 24.29 -0.51 32.49
N GLY A 121 24.58 -1.79 32.28
CA GLY A 121 25.85 -2.42 32.66
C GLY A 121 27.05 -1.82 31.94
N TYR A 122 26.93 -1.58 30.63
CA TYR A 122 27.96 -0.92 29.84
C TYR A 122 28.20 0.52 30.31
N ILE A 123 27.13 1.31 30.51
CA ILE A 123 27.23 2.69 31.03
C ILE A 123 27.86 2.69 32.42
N ALA A 124 27.48 1.78 33.31
CA ALA A 124 28.08 1.67 34.63
C ALA A 124 29.58 1.30 34.57
N ALA A 125 29.94 0.36 33.69
CA ALA A 125 31.33 -0.07 33.51
C ALA A 125 32.22 1.08 33.03
N ILE A 126 31.82 1.84 32.02
CA ILE A 126 32.62 2.97 31.51
C ILE A 126 32.64 4.17 32.46
N THR A 127 31.64 4.30 33.36
CA THR A 127 31.54 5.42 34.31
C THR A 127 32.37 5.17 35.58
N PHE A 128 32.39 3.92 36.07
CA PHE A 128 32.96 3.60 37.39
C PHE A 128 34.24 2.73 37.34
N LEU A 129 34.57 2.10 36.21
CA LEU A 129 35.79 1.29 36.07
C LEU A 129 36.85 2.04 35.26
N ASP A 130 38.12 1.84 35.63
CA ASP A 130 39.24 2.39 34.87
C ASP A 130 39.36 1.67 33.52
N ILE A 131 39.17 2.44 32.45
CA ILE A 131 39.28 1.94 31.07
C ILE A 131 40.75 1.98 30.64
N PRO A 132 41.29 0.87 30.10
CA PRO A 132 42.64 0.87 29.56
C PRO A 132 42.81 1.97 28.48
N PRO A 133 43.95 2.68 28.44
CA PRO A 133 44.16 3.80 27.51
C PRO A 133 44.11 3.39 26.02
N ALA A 134 44.33 2.11 25.72
CA ALA A 134 44.15 1.57 24.37
C ALA A 134 42.67 1.50 23.94
N SER A 135 41.74 1.45 24.91
CA SER A 135 40.31 1.22 24.69
C SER A 135 39.44 2.47 24.84
N THR A 136 39.97 3.56 25.38
CA THR A 136 39.23 4.82 25.60
C THR A 136 38.60 5.37 24.30
N ARG A 137 39.33 5.33 23.18
CA ARG A 137 38.79 5.76 21.88
C ARG A 137 37.59 4.94 21.40
N PHE A 138 37.54 3.65 21.73
CA PHE A 138 36.41 2.80 21.36
C PHE A 138 35.17 3.18 22.18
N ALA A 139 35.34 3.40 23.49
CA ALA A 139 34.25 3.84 24.37
C ALA A 139 33.66 5.20 23.94
N ASP A 140 34.50 6.18 23.61
CA ASP A 140 34.05 7.50 23.15
C ASP A 140 33.27 7.41 21.82
N THR A 141 33.74 6.56 20.90
CA THR A 141 33.11 6.38 19.59
C THR A 141 31.76 5.69 19.71
N GLU A 142 31.66 4.64 20.52
CA GLU A 142 30.41 3.92 20.77
C GLU A 142 29.37 4.81 21.46
N LEU A 143 29.76 5.56 22.50
CA LEU A 143 28.88 6.51 23.16
C LEU A 143 28.35 7.58 22.19
N GLY A 144 29.24 8.19 21.41
CA GLY A 144 28.86 9.24 20.46
C GLY A 144 27.93 8.70 19.36
N PHE A 145 28.24 7.52 18.81
CA PHE A 145 27.43 6.89 17.77
C PHE A 145 26.04 6.50 18.28
N LEU A 146 25.95 5.87 19.45
CA LEU A 146 24.68 5.43 20.02
C LEU A 146 23.79 6.62 20.41
N LEU A 147 24.35 7.67 21.02
CA LEU A 147 23.60 8.89 21.32
C LEU A 147 23.11 9.58 20.04
N GLY A 148 23.97 9.71 19.03
CA GLY A 148 23.62 10.32 17.75
C GLY A 148 22.50 9.57 17.02
N THR A 149 22.61 8.24 16.93
CA THR A 149 21.59 7.40 16.28
C THR A 149 20.28 7.35 17.06
N ALA A 150 20.32 7.30 18.39
CA ALA A 150 19.12 7.35 19.22
C ALA A 150 18.37 8.68 19.05
N MET A 151 19.08 9.81 19.07
CA MET A 151 18.48 11.13 18.83
C MET A 151 17.89 11.23 17.42
N ALA A 152 18.61 10.77 16.39
CA ALA A 152 18.11 10.75 15.02
C ALA A 152 16.86 9.87 14.87
N GLY A 153 16.83 8.72 15.54
CA GLY A 153 15.67 7.84 15.57
C GLY A 153 14.44 8.50 16.21
N ILE A 154 14.62 9.23 17.31
CA ILE A 154 13.55 10.00 17.97
C ILE A 154 13.02 11.09 17.03
N PHE A 155 13.90 11.89 16.43
CA PHE A 155 13.48 12.92 15.48
C PHE A 155 12.80 12.32 14.25
N SER A 156 13.29 11.20 13.73
CA SER A 156 12.66 10.51 12.59
C SER A 156 11.28 9.95 12.96
N PHE A 157 11.09 9.45 14.18
CA PHE A 157 9.77 9.00 14.63
C PHE A 157 8.76 10.16 14.71
N PHE A 158 9.17 11.31 15.29
CA PHE A 158 8.27 12.45 15.48
C PHE A 158 8.07 13.31 14.22
N TYR A 159 9.05 13.37 13.33
CA TYR A 159 9.06 14.28 12.17
C TYR A 159 9.21 13.59 10.81
N GLY A 160 9.47 12.28 10.76
CA GLY A 160 9.68 11.53 9.52
C GLY A 160 8.41 11.10 8.78
N SER A 161 7.23 11.16 9.42
CA SER A 161 5.96 10.79 8.77
C SER A 161 5.30 11.93 7.98
N SER A 162 5.82 13.16 8.05
CA SER A 162 5.24 14.33 7.38
C SER A 162 5.67 14.52 5.91
N GLU A 163 6.65 13.77 5.41
CA GLU A 163 7.18 13.97 4.05
C GLU A 163 6.22 13.47 2.95
N ASN A 164 5.38 12.47 3.24
CA ASN A 164 4.38 11.97 2.29
C ASN A 164 3.21 12.94 2.07
N GLU A 165 2.81 13.73 3.07
CA GLU A 165 1.73 14.71 2.89
C GLU A 165 2.15 15.90 2.02
N GLY A 166 3.42 16.31 2.11
CA GLY A 166 3.97 17.42 1.33
C GLY A 166 4.08 17.09 -0.17
N VAL A 167 4.46 15.85 -0.50
CA VAL A 167 4.53 15.37 -1.89
C VAL A 167 3.13 15.31 -2.50
N THR A 168 2.15 14.72 -1.81
CA THR A 168 0.76 14.66 -2.28
C THR A 168 0.17 16.06 -2.49
N ARG A 169 0.42 17.02 -1.58
CA ARG A 169 -0.06 18.41 -1.73
C ARG A 169 0.59 19.15 -2.90
N ARG A 170 1.90 18.97 -3.15
CA ARG A 170 2.59 19.59 -4.30
C ARG A 170 2.12 19.02 -5.63
N THR A 171 1.88 17.71 -5.71
CA THR A 171 1.33 17.08 -6.91
C THR A 171 -0.09 17.55 -7.18
N GLN A 172 -0.94 17.67 -6.14
CA GLN A 172 -2.29 18.21 -6.26
C GLN A 172 -2.28 19.67 -6.74
N GLN A 173 -1.43 20.51 -6.15
CA GLN A 173 -1.32 21.92 -6.51
C GLN A 173 -0.80 22.11 -7.94
N GLN A 174 0.13 21.26 -8.41
CA GLN A 174 0.58 21.32 -9.80
C GLN A 174 -0.52 20.88 -10.78
N LEU A 175 -1.35 19.88 -10.42
CA LEU A 175 -2.49 19.47 -11.23
C LEU A 175 -3.55 20.58 -11.32
N ASP A 176 -3.82 21.27 -10.21
CA ASP A 176 -4.76 22.40 -10.19
C ASP A 176 -4.26 23.58 -11.04
N ILE A 177 -2.96 23.90 -10.98
CA ILE A 177 -2.34 24.94 -11.83
C ILE A 177 -2.43 24.57 -13.32
N HIS A 178 -2.17 23.31 -13.68
CA HIS A 178 -2.29 22.85 -15.07
C HIS A 178 -3.74 22.92 -15.57
N GLN A 179 -4.73 22.64 -14.72
CA GLN A 179 -6.15 22.76 -15.08
C GLN A 179 -6.61 24.21 -15.23
N GLN A 180 -6.02 25.16 -14.49
CA GLN A 180 -6.32 26.59 -14.62
C GLN A 180 -5.69 27.21 -15.87
N ILE A 181 -4.54 26.71 -16.33
CA ILE A 181 -3.88 27.19 -17.55
C ILE A 181 -4.57 26.67 -18.84
N GLN A 182 -5.33 25.57 -18.74
CA GLN A 182 -6.06 24.97 -19.87
C GLN A 182 -7.54 25.39 -19.98
N LYS A 183 -8.02 26.30 -19.13
CA LYS A 183 -9.31 26.98 -19.29
C LYS A 183 -9.11 28.39 -19.82
#